data_AF-A0A3S4HQN0-F1
#
_entry.id   AF-A0A3S4HQN0-F1
#
_cell.length_a   1.000
_cell.length_b   1.000
_cell.length_c   1.000
_cell.angle_alpha   90.00
_cell.angle_beta   90.00
_cell.angle_gamma   90.00
#
_symmetry.space_group_name_H-M   'P 1'
#
loop_
_entity.id
_entity.type
_entity.pdbx_description
1 polymer ?
#
loop_
_entity_poly.entity_id
_entity_poly.type
_entity_poly.pdbx_seq_one_letter_code
_entity_poly.pdbx_strand_id
1 'polypeptide(L)'
;MVSQNSKKLLLQVGSDFTRKGVDRSIEALASLPESLRQNTVLYVVGQDKPKKFAALAERSGVGTNVHFFSGRNDIAELMAAADLLLHPAYQEAAGIVLLEAITAGLPVLTTAVCGYAHYIVDANCGEAMTEPFRQDALNEVFTPKR
;
A
#
# COMPACT_ATOMS: atom_id res chain seq x y z
N MET A 1 20.54 -24.09 -1.75
CA MET A 1 21.24 -22.85 -2.14
C MET A 1 20.44 -22.27 -3.29
N VAL A 2 19.57 -21.27 -3.13
CA VAL A 2 19.73 -19.96 -2.50
C VAL A 2 18.37 -19.56 -1.89
N SER A 3 18.25 -19.49 -0.57
CA SER A 3 17.05 -18.88 0.07
C SER A 3 17.36 -17.40 0.30
N GLN A 4 17.29 -16.59 -0.76
CA GLN A 4 17.33 -15.13 -0.62
C GLN A 4 15.98 -14.72 -0.06
N ASN A 5 15.91 -14.55 1.25
CA ASN A 5 14.74 -14.05 1.95
C ASN A 5 14.61 -12.54 1.65
N SER A 6 14.30 -12.19 0.40
CA SER A 6 14.11 -10.80 -0.04
C SER A 6 12.87 -10.27 0.66
N LYS A 7 13.03 -9.14 1.37
CA LYS A 7 11.88 -8.48 2.00
C LYS A 7 10.85 -8.10 0.94
N LYS A 8 9.58 -8.25 1.27
CA LYS A 8 8.45 -7.76 0.48
C LYS A 8 8.28 -6.26 0.68
N LEU A 9 8.36 -5.50 -0.39
CA LEU A 9 8.23 -4.05 -0.37
C LEU A 9 6.82 -3.65 -0.81
N LEU A 10 6.03 -3.15 0.13
CA LEU A 10 4.78 -2.46 -0.14
C LEU A 10 5.07 -0.97 -0.32
N LEU A 11 4.43 -0.35 -1.29
CA LEU A 11 4.58 1.06 -1.58
C LEU A 11 3.24 1.78 -1.45
N GLN A 12 3.24 2.95 -0.84
CA GLN A 12 2.12 3.89 -0.86
C GLN A 12 2.66 5.29 -1.13
N VAL A 13 2.12 5.96 -2.15
CA VAL A 13 2.60 7.29 -2.58
C VAL A 13 1.46 8.31 -2.53
N GLY A 14 1.72 9.46 -1.90
CA GLY A 14 0.83 10.62 -1.92
C GLY A 14 1.02 11.57 -0.74
N SER A 15 0.87 12.87 -0.98
CA SER A 15 1.10 13.95 0.00
C SER A 15 -0.13 14.30 0.87
N ASP A 16 -1.01 13.33 1.12
CA ASP A 16 -2.18 13.48 2.01
C ASP A 16 -2.50 12.11 2.61
N PHE A 17 -1.73 11.73 3.62
CA PHE A 17 -1.74 10.37 4.15
C PHE A 17 -3.11 9.96 4.70
N THR A 18 -3.87 10.92 5.23
CA THR A 18 -5.21 10.66 5.78
C THR A 18 -6.16 10.29 4.67
N ARG A 19 -6.26 11.15 3.66
CA ARG A 19 -7.19 10.95 2.56
C ARG A 19 -6.83 9.71 1.74
N LYS A 20 -5.52 9.41 1.65
CA LYS A 20 -4.96 8.26 0.93
C LYS A 20 -5.06 6.93 1.68
N GLY A 21 -5.52 6.95 2.94
CA GLY A 21 -5.76 5.73 3.71
C GLY A 21 -4.48 5.04 4.22
N VAL A 22 -3.46 5.80 4.62
CA VAL A 22 -2.21 5.21 5.18
C VAL A 22 -2.49 4.37 6.43
N ASP A 23 -3.48 4.76 7.22
CA ASP A 23 -4.00 3.97 8.34
C ASP A 23 -4.49 2.58 7.92
N ARG A 24 -5.29 2.49 6.85
CA ARG A 24 -5.79 1.21 6.31
C ARG A 24 -4.67 0.30 5.81
N SER A 25 -3.62 0.89 5.22
CA SER A 25 -2.41 0.15 4.81
C SER A 25 -1.62 -0.38 6.00
N ILE A 26 -1.48 0.41 7.07
CA ILE A 26 -0.81 -0.02 8.32
C ILE A 26 -1.60 -1.15 8.99
N GLU A 27 -2.92 -1.06 9.03
CA GLU A 27 -3.79 -2.11 9.56
C GLU A 27 -3.70 -3.41 8.73
N ALA A 28 -3.65 -3.30 7.40
CA ALA A 28 -3.45 -4.43 6.52
C ALA A 28 -2.09 -5.12 6.78
N LEU A 29 -1.01 -4.34 6.89
CA LEU A 29 0.32 -4.85 7.25
C LEU A 29 0.31 -5.55 8.63
N ALA A 30 -0.36 -4.97 9.62
CA ALA A 30 -0.46 -5.56 10.96
C ALA A 30 -1.24 -6.88 10.97
N SER A 31 -2.22 -7.03 10.08
CA SER A 31 -3.06 -8.23 9.98
C SER A 31 -2.32 -9.46 9.44
N LEU A 32 -1.16 -9.29 8.80
CA LEU A 32 -0.41 -10.41 8.24
C LEU A 32 0.01 -11.42 9.31
N PRO A 33 0.07 -12.72 8.97
CA PRO A 33 0.73 -13.73 9.79
C PRO A 33 2.16 -13.29 10.13
N GLU A 34 2.60 -13.57 11.36
CA GLU A 34 3.87 -13.07 11.89
C GLU A 34 5.07 -13.34 10.97
N SER A 35 5.16 -14.55 10.41
CA SER A 35 6.27 -14.94 9.51
C SER A 35 6.31 -14.11 8.22
N LEU A 36 5.16 -13.71 7.69
CA LEU A 36 5.09 -12.83 6.51
C LEU A 36 5.34 -11.39 6.90
N ARG A 37 4.73 -10.95 8.02
CA ARG A 37 4.86 -9.59 8.54
C ARG A 37 6.31 -9.22 8.83
N GLN A 38 7.10 -10.11 9.44
CA GLN A 38 8.53 -9.89 9.71
C GLN A 38 9.36 -9.67 8.44
N ASN A 39 8.92 -10.22 7.30
CA ASN A 39 9.57 -10.09 6.00
C ASN A 39 8.91 -9.03 5.10
N THR A 40 7.97 -8.24 5.61
CA THR A 40 7.24 -7.23 4.81
C THR A 40 7.51 -5.83 5.35
N VAL A 41 7.78 -4.87 4.48
CA VAL A 41 7.96 -3.45 4.82
C VAL A 41 7.00 -2.59 3.99
N LEU A 42 6.52 -1.50 4.59
CA LEU A 42 5.69 -0.50 3.94
C LEU A 42 6.44 0.81 3.83
N TYR A 43 6.64 1.28 2.60
CA TYR A 43 7.17 2.61 2.32
C TYR A 43 6.01 3.56 2.06
N VAL A 44 5.89 4.58 2.91
CA VAL A 44 4.92 5.67 2.78
C VAL A 44 5.67 6.90 2.30
N VAL A 45 5.43 7.33 1.07
CA VAL A 45 6.18 8.41 0.42
C VAL A 45 5.25 9.58 0.09
N GLY A 46 5.53 10.76 0.64
CA GLY A 46 4.74 11.95 0.35
C GLY A 46 5.05 13.12 1.27
N GLN A 47 4.69 14.32 0.82
CA GLN A 47 4.88 15.54 1.59
C GLN A 47 3.73 15.73 2.60
N ASP A 48 3.77 15.02 3.72
CA ASP A 48 2.80 15.14 4.83
C ASP A 48 3.46 14.77 6.18
N LYS A 49 2.77 14.99 7.30
CA LYS A 49 3.29 14.76 8.66
C LYS A 49 3.06 13.30 9.08
N PRO A 50 4.11 12.50 9.30
CA PRO A 50 3.96 11.06 9.60
C PRO A 50 3.55 10.77 11.06
N LYS A 51 3.66 11.75 11.96
CA LYS A 51 3.57 11.55 13.42
C LYS A 51 2.40 10.67 13.87
N LYS A 52 1.20 10.91 13.34
CA LYS A 52 0.00 10.15 13.74
C LYS A 52 0.00 8.70 13.24
N PHE A 53 0.58 8.47 12.06
CA PHE A 53 0.68 7.16 11.42
C PHE A 53 1.84 6.36 11.98
N ALA A 54 2.98 7.00 12.28
CA ALA A 54 4.06 6.37 13.03
C ALA A 54 3.55 5.88 14.40
N ALA A 55 2.81 6.71 15.13
CA ALA A 55 2.20 6.29 16.40
C ALA A 55 1.18 5.16 16.22
N LEU A 56 0.44 5.11 15.10
CA LEU A 56 -0.44 3.98 14.78
C LEU A 56 0.36 2.70 14.52
N ALA A 57 1.41 2.76 13.69
CA ALA A 57 2.27 1.62 13.39
C ALA A 57 2.91 1.03 14.65
N GLU A 58 3.37 1.87 15.59
CA GLU A 58 3.87 1.43 16.90
C GLU A 58 2.79 0.70 17.70
N ARG A 59 1.59 1.29 17.83
CA ARG A 59 0.46 0.65 18.55
C ARG A 59 0.00 -0.65 17.91
N SER A 60 0.13 -0.76 16.59
CA SER A 60 -0.21 -1.95 15.81
C SER A 60 0.92 -3.00 15.76
N GLY A 61 2.06 -2.76 16.44
CA GLY A 61 3.17 -3.71 16.50
C GLY A 61 3.98 -3.84 15.20
N VAL A 62 3.88 -2.86 14.29
CA VAL A 62 4.56 -2.83 12.99
C VAL A 62 5.42 -1.59 12.78
N GLY A 63 5.77 -0.88 13.86
CA GLY A 63 6.57 0.35 13.81
C GLY A 63 7.88 0.19 13.01
N THR A 64 8.58 -0.94 13.20
CA THR A 64 9.83 -1.25 12.49
C THR A 64 9.65 -1.64 11.03
N ASN A 65 8.42 -1.91 10.60
CA ASN A 65 8.09 -2.31 9.23
C ASN A 65 7.66 -1.11 8.37
N VAL A 66 7.28 0.02 8.98
CA VAL A 66 6.75 1.18 8.27
C VAL A 66 7.81 2.29 8.20
N HIS A 67 8.13 2.69 6.97
CA HIS A 67 9.13 3.71 6.70
C HIS A 67 8.47 4.91 6.01
N PHE A 68 8.56 6.07 6.64
CA PHE A 68 8.01 7.32 6.11
C PHE A 68 9.09 8.15 5.43
N PHE A 69 8.78 8.66 4.25
CA PHE A 69 9.63 9.55 3.49
C PHE A 69 8.84 10.80 3.10
N SER A 70 9.52 11.95 3.08
CA SER A 70 8.99 13.19 2.46
C SER A 70 8.76 12.98 0.95
N GLY A 71 8.36 14.04 0.22
CA GLY A 71 8.32 13.99 -1.24
C GLY A 71 9.65 13.51 -1.84
N ARG A 72 9.57 12.57 -2.79
CA ARG A 72 10.72 12.01 -3.51
C ARG A 72 10.51 12.13 -5.02
N ASN A 73 11.61 12.15 -5.77
CA ASN A 73 11.60 12.24 -7.24
C ASN A 73 11.87 10.88 -7.92
N ASP A 74 12.22 9.84 -7.15
CA ASP A 74 12.56 8.50 -7.62
C ASP A 74 11.38 7.52 -7.49
N ILE A 75 10.13 8.02 -7.60
CA ILE A 75 8.91 7.22 -7.47
C ILE A 75 8.88 6.07 -8.48
N ALA A 76 9.32 6.30 -9.73
CA ALA A 76 9.39 5.26 -10.75
C ALA A 76 10.33 4.10 -10.35
N GLU A 77 11.48 4.42 -9.73
CA GLU A 77 12.43 3.42 -9.23
C GLU A 77 11.84 2.65 -8.04
N LEU A 78 11.13 3.36 -7.14
CA LEU A 78 10.42 2.72 -6.04
C LEU A 78 9.32 1.78 -6.53
N MET A 79 8.56 2.16 -7.55
CA MET A 79 7.54 1.30 -8.15
C MET A 79 8.15 0.06 -8.80
N ALA A 80 9.26 0.21 -9.52
CA ALA A 80 9.97 -0.91 -10.13
C ALA A 80 10.56 -1.89 -9.10
N ALA A 81 10.88 -1.41 -7.89
CA ALA A 81 11.41 -2.23 -6.80
C ALA A 81 10.32 -2.82 -5.88
N ALA A 82 9.09 -2.28 -5.91
CA ALA A 82 8.01 -2.70 -5.03
C ALA A 82 7.36 -4.00 -5.51
N ASP A 83 6.79 -4.76 -4.58
CA ASP A 83 5.99 -5.95 -4.85
C ASP A 83 4.50 -5.62 -4.99
N LEU A 84 4.03 -4.54 -4.36
CA LEU A 84 2.62 -4.13 -4.35
C LEU A 84 2.47 -2.62 -4.09
N LEU A 85 1.60 -1.94 -4.82
CA LEU A 85 1.09 -0.63 -4.45
C LEU A 85 -0.16 -0.78 -3.56
N LEU A 86 -0.13 -0.19 -2.36
CA LEU A 86 -1.30 -0.01 -1.50
C LEU A 86 -1.82 1.43 -1.63
N HIS A 87 -3.07 1.58 -2.11
CA HIS A 87 -3.75 2.87 -2.21
C HIS A 87 -5.22 2.80 -1.76
N PRO A 88 -5.53 2.41 -0.51
CA PRO A 88 -6.89 2.24 -0.01
C PRO A 88 -7.53 3.58 0.41
N ALA A 89 -7.59 4.55 -0.51
CA ALA A 89 -8.01 5.92 -0.22
C ALA A 89 -9.47 6.02 0.29
N TYR A 90 -9.74 7.01 1.13
CA TYR A 90 -11.09 7.43 1.53
C TYR A 90 -11.75 8.28 0.45
N GLN A 91 -10.94 9.07 -0.27
CA GLN A 91 -11.40 9.94 -1.33
C GLN A 91 -10.28 10.23 -2.33
N GLU A 92 -10.53 9.97 -3.60
CA GLU A 92 -9.57 10.27 -4.66
C GLU A 92 -10.29 10.60 -5.97
N ALA A 93 -10.11 11.81 -6.48
CA ALA A 93 -10.76 12.25 -7.71
C ALA A 93 -10.33 11.42 -8.94
N ALA A 94 -9.06 11.03 -8.98
CA ALA A 94 -8.47 10.23 -10.04
C ALA A 94 -7.56 9.15 -9.44
N GLY A 95 -6.33 9.54 -9.07
CA GLY A 95 -5.30 8.63 -8.57
C GLY A 95 -4.27 8.32 -9.64
N ILE A 96 -3.45 9.32 -10.03
CA ILE A 96 -2.42 9.17 -11.07
C ILE A 96 -1.47 8.02 -10.74
N VAL A 97 -1.14 7.85 -9.45
CA VAL A 97 -0.31 6.75 -8.94
C VAL A 97 -0.83 5.34 -9.32
N LEU A 98 -2.13 5.19 -9.52
CA LEU A 98 -2.73 3.92 -9.95
C LEU A 98 -2.28 3.59 -11.38
N LEU A 99 -2.31 4.57 -12.29
CA LEU A 99 -1.84 4.39 -13.66
C LEU A 99 -0.32 4.27 -13.74
N GLU A 100 0.42 5.02 -12.92
CA GLU A 100 1.88 4.88 -12.83
C GLU A 100 2.26 3.44 -12.43
N ALA A 101 1.56 2.84 -11.48
CA ALA A 101 1.77 1.44 -11.10
C ALA A 101 1.45 0.47 -12.25
N ILE A 102 0.37 0.67 -13.02
CA ILE A 102 0.10 -0.12 -14.23
C ILE A 102 1.30 -0.05 -15.19
N THR A 103 1.80 1.16 -15.47
CA THR A 103 2.93 1.33 -16.40
C THR A 103 4.23 0.71 -15.90
N ALA A 104 4.39 0.63 -14.57
CA ALA A 104 5.53 -0.02 -13.93
C ALA A 104 5.37 -1.56 -13.85
N GLY A 105 4.20 -2.10 -14.21
CA GLY A 105 3.88 -3.52 -14.02
C GLY A 105 3.74 -3.91 -12.54
N LEU A 106 3.44 -2.94 -11.67
CA LEU A 106 3.29 -3.12 -10.23
C LEU A 106 1.83 -3.45 -9.89
N PRO A 107 1.54 -4.61 -9.28
CA PRO A 107 0.19 -4.91 -8.84
C PRO A 107 -0.35 -3.89 -7.83
N VAL A 108 -1.67 -3.70 -7.79
CA VAL A 108 -2.31 -2.65 -6.98
C VAL A 108 -3.46 -3.18 -6.12
N LEU A 109 -3.47 -2.85 -4.84
CA LEU A 109 -4.68 -2.91 -4.01
C LEU A 109 -5.16 -1.50 -3.70
N THR A 110 -6.36 -1.15 -4.18
CA THR A 110 -6.95 0.17 -4.01
C THR A 110 -8.43 0.09 -3.59
N THR A 111 -9.12 1.22 -3.53
CA THR A 111 -10.55 1.31 -3.22
C THR A 111 -11.33 1.81 -4.43
N ALA A 112 -12.56 1.32 -4.60
CA ALA A 112 -13.47 1.67 -5.70
C ALA A 112 -13.86 3.16 -5.71
N VAL A 113 -13.66 3.88 -4.60
CA VAL A 113 -13.88 5.35 -4.53
C VAL A 113 -12.84 6.15 -5.31
N CYS A 114 -11.72 5.55 -5.74
CA CYS A 114 -10.74 6.24 -6.57
C CYS A 114 -11.24 6.31 -8.01
N GLY A 115 -11.27 7.50 -8.60
CA GLY A 115 -11.77 7.68 -9.98
C GLY A 115 -11.11 6.76 -11.01
N TYR A 116 -9.82 6.43 -10.85
CA TYR A 116 -9.06 5.55 -11.73
C TYR A 116 -8.99 4.09 -11.26
N ALA A 117 -9.74 3.69 -10.22
CA ALA A 117 -9.73 2.31 -9.73
C ALA A 117 -10.17 1.29 -10.78
N HIS A 118 -11.09 1.65 -11.68
CA HIS A 118 -11.55 0.76 -12.74
C HIS A 118 -10.42 0.32 -13.68
N TYR A 119 -9.42 1.17 -13.93
CA TYR A 119 -8.26 0.79 -14.74
C TYR A 119 -7.44 -0.36 -14.13
N ILE A 120 -7.42 -0.50 -12.79
CA ILE A 120 -6.75 -1.63 -12.12
C ILE A 120 -7.45 -2.94 -12.46
N VAL A 121 -8.78 -2.92 -12.45
CA VAL A 121 -9.63 -4.08 -12.78
C VAL A 121 -9.55 -4.40 -14.27
N ASP A 122 -9.66 -3.39 -15.13
CA ASP A 122 -9.61 -3.54 -16.59
C ASP A 122 -8.25 -4.08 -17.06
N ALA A 123 -7.15 -3.64 -16.42
CA ALA A 123 -5.82 -4.16 -16.70
C ALA A 123 -5.53 -5.52 -16.05
N ASN A 124 -6.45 -6.06 -15.24
CA ASN A 124 -6.30 -7.29 -14.47
C ASN A 124 -4.99 -7.33 -13.67
N CYS A 125 -4.63 -6.20 -13.05
CA CYS A 125 -3.35 -6.01 -12.36
C CYS A 125 -3.53 -5.72 -10.86
N GLY A 126 -4.63 -6.17 -10.27
CA GLY A 126 -4.92 -5.91 -8.87
C GLY A 126 -6.40 -5.96 -8.54
N GLU A 127 -6.76 -5.40 -7.38
CA GLU A 127 -8.13 -5.38 -6.90
C GLU A 127 -8.54 -3.99 -6.40
N ALA A 128 -9.81 -3.65 -6.60
CA ALA A 128 -10.44 -2.44 -6.10
C ALA A 128 -11.52 -2.81 -5.06
N MET A 129 -11.29 -2.44 -3.80
CA MET A 129 -12.20 -2.76 -2.70
C MET A 129 -13.52 -2.00 -2.86
N THR A 130 -14.64 -2.72 -2.79
CA THR A 130 -15.99 -2.16 -2.96
C THR A 130 -16.41 -1.31 -1.76
N GLU A 131 -17.38 -0.41 -1.99
CA GLU A 131 -18.04 0.32 -0.91
C GLU A 131 -19.30 -0.40 -0.40
N PRO A 132 -19.62 -0.30 0.91
CA PRO A 132 -18.84 0.38 1.94
C PRO A 132 -17.52 -0.35 2.26
N PHE A 133 -16.42 0.40 2.38
CA PHE A 133 -15.11 -0.19 2.68
C PHE A 133 -15.14 -1.03 3.96
N ARG A 134 -14.52 -2.21 3.91
CA ARG A 134 -14.26 -3.04 5.09
C ARG A 134 -12.79 -3.43 5.18
N GLN A 135 -12.21 -3.22 6.36
CA GLN A 135 -10.80 -3.53 6.60
C GLN A 135 -10.52 -5.03 6.54
N ASP A 136 -11.44 -5.88 7.00
CA ASP A 136 -11.29 -7.34 6.94
C ASP A 136 -11.21 -7.85 5.50
N ALA A 137 -12.03 -7.32 4.59
CA ALA A 137 -11.95 -7.64 3.17
C ALA A 137 -10.59 -7.27 2.55
N LEU A 138 -10.05 -6.09 2.88
CA LEU A 138 -8.70 -5.70 2.46
C LEU A 138 -7.64 -6.67 3.03
N ASN A 139 -7.75 -7.02 4.31
CA ASN A 139 -6.83 -7.94 4.97
C ASN A 139 -6.85 -9.35 4.35
N GLU A 140 -8.04 -9.84 3.96
CA GLU A 140 -8.23 -11.14 3.31
C GLU A 140 -7.56 -11.20 1.94
N VAL A 141 -7.69 -10.13 1.14
CA VAL A 141 -7.04 -10.01 -0.18
C VAL A 141 -5.54 -9.83 -0.03
N PHE A 142 -5.12 -9.06 0.97
CA PHE A 142 -3.72 -8.77 1.24
C PHE A 142 -2.94 -9.97 1.78
N THR A 143 -3.62 -10.90 2.45
CA THR A 143 -3.02 -12.13 2.97
C THR A 143 -2.93 -13.17 1.85
N PRO A 144 -1.73 -13.67 1.51
CA PRO A 144 -1.58 -14.72 0.51
C PRO A 144 -2.42 -15.95 0.87
N LYS A 145 -3.28 -16.39 -0.05
CA LYS A 145 -3.95 -17.70 0.06
C LYS A 145 -2.89 -18.78 -0.22
N ARG A 146 -2.79 -19.76 0.69
CA ARG A 146 -1.84 -20.89 0.58
C ARG A 146 -2.07 -21.71 -0.67
#